data_AF-A0AAD9P5C1-F1
#
_entry.id   AF-A0AAD9P5C1-F1
#
_cell.length_a   1.000
_cell.length_b   1.000
_cell.length_c   1.000
_cell.angle_alpha   90.00
_cell.angle_beta   90.00
_cell.angle_gamma   90.00
#
_symmetry.space_group_name_H-M   'P 1'
#
loop_
_entity.id
_entity.type
_entity.pdbx_description
1 polymer ?
#
loop_
_entity_poly.entity_id
_entity_poly.type
_entity_poly.pdbx_seq_one_letter_code
_entity_poly.pdbx_strand_id
1 'polypeptide(L)' 'MFKICTVAYQALSSTQPAYINSMLTPARISRQLRSTSSNPLYIPQVKTKAGTRAFSVSAPAILFRIRFLPLLNQKVI' A
#
# COMPACT_ATOMS: atom_id res chain seq x y z
N MET A 1 12.17 5.45 4.09
CA MET A 1 10.80 4.88 4.07
C MET A 1 9.70 5.94 3.95
N PHE A 2 9.79 7.08 4.66
CA PHE A 2 8.78 8.15 4.59
C PHE A 2 8.54 8.70 3.17
N LYS A 3 9.59 9.09 2.44
CA LYS A 3 9.49 9.68 1.08
C LYS A 3 8.67 8.82 0.09
N ILE A 4 8.85 7.50 0.12
CA ILE A 4 8.13 6.56 -0.76
C ILE A 4 6.62 6.59 -0.48
N CYS A 5 6.24 6.63 0.81
CA CYS A 5 4.84 6.75 1.22
C CYS A 5 4.24 8.10 0.86
N THR A 6 4.99 9.19 1.05
CA THR A 6 4.53 10.53 0.70
C THR A 6 4.25 10.66 -0.79
N VAL A 7 5.12 10.09 -1.63
CA VAL A 7 4.93 10.06 -3.09
C VAL A 7 3.74 9.18 -3.48
N ALA A 8 3.62 7.99 -2.89
CA ALA A 8 2.48 7.10 -3.16
C ALA A 8 1.14 7.71 -2.70
N TYR A 9 1.12 8.38 -1.54
CA TYR A 9 -0.05 9.08 -1.03
C TYR A 9 -0.46 10.24 -1.95
N GLN A 10 0.51 11.04 -2.40
CA GLN A 10 0.25 12.11 -3.37
C GLN A 10 -0.26 11.54 -4.70
N ALA A 11 0.32 10.44 -5.19
CA ALA A 11 -0.13 9.81 -6.44
C ALA A 11 -1.56 9.24 -6.35
N LEU A 12 -2.01 8.82 -5.17
CA LEU A 12 -3.39 8.38 -4.92
C LEU A 12 -4.36 9.56 -4.80
N SER A 13 -3.94 10.65 -4.16
CA SER A 13 -4.78 11.83 -3.93
C SER A 13 -4.88 12.76 -5.15
N SER A 14 -3.77 12.92 -5.89
CA SER A 14 -3.63 13.89 -6.99
C SER A 14 -3.63 13.23 -8.38
N THR A 15 -3.71 11.90 -8.47
CA THR A 15 -3.60 11.14 -9.74
C THR A 15 -2.35 11.45 -10.59
N GLN A 16 -1.33 12.05 -9.98
CA GLN A 16 -0.08 12.45 -10.63
C GLN A 16 1.09 12.11 -9.70
N PRO A 17 2.24 11.64 -10.21
CA PRO A 17 2.58 11.36 -11.62
C PRO A 17 1.89 10.11 -12.19
N ALA A 18 1.48 10.17 -13.46
CA ALA A 18 0.76 9.08 -14.13
C ALA A 18 1.52 7.74 -14.09
N TYR A 19 2.85 7.76 -14.26
CA TYR A 19 3.67 6.55 -14.21
C TYR A 19 3.73 5.90 -12.82
N ILE A 20 3.60 6.69 -11.75
CA ILE A 20 3.53 6.19 -10.38
C ILE A 20 2.14 5.65 -10.09
N ASN A 21 1.12 6.38 -10.52
CA ASN A 21 -0.27 5.98 -10.38
C ASN A 21 -0.54 4.63 -11.09
N SER A 22 0.01 4.43 -12.30
CA SER A 22 -0.12 3.16 -13.03
C SER A 22 0.55 1.97 -12.32
N MET A 23 1.53 2.22 -11.43
CA MET A 23 2.14 1.18 -10.59
C MET A 23 1.32 0.85 -9.33
N LEU A 24 0.38 1.71 -8.95
CA LEU A 24 -0.44 1.60 -7.74
C LEU A 24 -1.84 1.14 -8.13
N THR A 25 -2.01 -0.17 -8.32
CA THR A 25 -3.31 -0.74 -8.67
C THR A 25 -4.17 -0.92 -7.42
N PRO A 26 -5.42 -0.41 -7.38
CA PRO A 26 -6.35 -0.73 -6.29
C PRO A 26 -6.65 -2.23 -6.31
N ALA A 27 -6.54 -2.89 -5.16
CA ALA A 27 -6.90 -4.28 -5.02
C ALA A 27 -8.42 -4.42 -5.08
N ARG A 28 -8.91 -5.13 -6.10
CA ARG A 28 -10.33 -5.47 -6.22
C ARG A 28 -10.66 -6.63 -5.28
N ILE A 29 -11.03 -6.32 -4.04
CA ILE A 29 -11.47 -7.35 -3.09
C ILE A 29 -12.95 -7.65 -3.34
N SER A 30 -13.29 -8.90 -3.68
CA SER A 30 -14.68 -9.32 -3.94
C SER A 30 -15.55 -9.37 -2.67
N ARG A 31 -14.92 -9.37 -1.49
CA ARG A 31 -15.57 -9.50 -0.18
C ARG A 31 -15.28 -8.29 0.70
N GLN A 32 -16.32 -7.66 1.23
CA GLN A 32 -16.17 -6.65 2.29
C GLN A 32 -15.72 -7.33 3.59
N LEU A 33 -14.44 -7.17 3.94
CA LEU A 33 -13.90 -7.47 5.26
C LEU A 33 -14.12 -6.27 6.20
N ARG A 34 -14.22 -6.53 7.51
CA ARG A 34 -14.37 -5.46 8.53
C ARG A 34 -13.15 -4.54 8.63
N SER A 35 -12.02 -4.95 8.06
CA SER A 35 -10.79 -4.17 7.95
C SER A 35 -10.58 -3.50 6.59
N THR A 36 -11.56 -3.56 5.67
CA THR A 36 -11.46 -2.98 4.31
C THR A 36 -11.82 -1.49 4.23
N SER A 37 -12.03 -0.82 5.37
CA SER A 37 -12.24 0.65 5.41
C SER A 37 -11.06 1.42 4.80
N SER A 38 -9.89 0.78 4.72
CA SER A 38 -8.73 1.24 3.98
C SER A 38 -8.73 0.69 2.56
N ASN A 39 -8.88 1.55 1.55
CA ASN A 39 -8.62 1.25 0.12
C ASN A 39 -7.36 0.38 -0.03
N PRO A 40 -7.50 -0.95 -0.26
CA PRO A 40 -6.36 -1.84 -0.29
C PRO A 40 -5.66 -1.69 -1.63
N LEU A 41 -4.33 -1.57 -1.60
CA LEU A 41 -3.50 -1.59 -2.81
C LEU A 41 -3.06 -3.03 -3.08
N TYR A 42 -3.02 -3.41 -4.36
CA TYR A 42 -2.52 -4.71 -4.77
C TYR A 42 -1.00 -4.77 -4.55
N ILE A 43 -0.54 -5.80 -3.85
CA ILE A 43 0.88 -6.08 -3.64
C ILE A 43 1.25 -7.27 -4.54
N PRO A 44 2.07 -7.08 -5.60
CA PRO A 44 2.49 -8.20 -6.44
C PRO A 44 3.40 -9.15 -5.67
N GLN A 45 3.24 -10.45 -5.89
CA GLN A 45 4.11 -11.46 -5.32
C GLN A 45 5.43 -11.52 -6.09
N VAL A 46 6.53 -11.23 -5.40
CA VAL A 46 7.88 -11.25 -5.98
C VAL A 46 8.74 -12.27 -5.25
N LYS A 47 9.43 -13.12 -6.00
CA LYS A 47 10.29 -14.19 -5.45
C LYS A 47 11.71 -13.70 -5.14
N THR A 48 12.13 -12.58 -5.73
CA THR A 48 13.50 -12.06 -5.61
C THR A 48 13.59 -10.93 -4.58
N LYS A 49 14.73 -10.86 -3.87
CA LYS A 49 15.01 -9.76 -2.93
C LYS A 49 15.08 -8.40 -3.64
N ALA A 50 15.56 -8.36 -4.88
CA ALA A 50 15.53 -7.16 -5.70
C ALA A 50 14.08 -6.73 -6.01
N GLY A 51 13.22 -7.68 -6.39
CA GLY A 51 11.81 -7.43 -6.66
C GLY A 51 11.05 -6.88 -5.46
N THR A 52 11.38 -7.31 -4.24
CA THR A 52 10.74 -6.77 -3.01
C THR A 52 11.01 -5.28 -2.79
N ARG A 53 12.05 -4.72 -3.43
CA ARG A 53 12.41 -3.30 -3.35
C ARG A 53 11.76 -2.46 -4.44
N ALA A 54 11.06 -3.08 -5.39
CA ALA A 54 10.34 -2.35 -6.43
C ALA A 54 9.30 -1.41 -5.80
N PHE A 55 9.04 -0.26 -6.43
CA PHE A 55 8.07 0.72 -5.93
C PHE A 55 6.66 0.10 -5.82
N SER A 56 6.27 -0.69 -6.82
CA SER A 56 4.98 -1.42 -6.86
C SER A 56 4.78 -2.42 -5.72
N VAL A 57 5.85 -2.88 -5.06
CA VAL A 57 5.77 -3.79 -3.91
C VAL A 57 5.94 -3.01 -2.61
N SER A 58 7.01 -2.23 -2.52
CA SER A 58 7.42 -1.56 -1.29
C SER A 58 6.46 -0.44 -0.87
N ALA A 59 5.92 0.34 -1.82
CA ALA A 59 5.02 1.43 -1.48
C ALA A 59 3.68 0.92 -0.92
N PRO A 60 2.96 -0.02 -1.57
CA PRO A 60 1.77 -0.64 -0.99
C PRO A 60 2.02 -1.34 0.35
N ALA A 61 3.14 -2.05 0.50
CA ALA A 61 3.47 -2.76 1.74
C ALA A 61 3.68 -1.82 2.93
N ILE A 62 4.40 -0.71 2.73
CA ILE A 62 4.64 0.27 3.80
C ILE A 62 3.37 1.06 4.10
N LEU A 63 2.59 1.47 3.08
CA LEU A 63 1.30 2.12 3.27
C LEU A 63 0.31 1.25 4.05
N PHE A 64 0.22 -0.03 3.70
CA PHE A 64 -0.58 -0.99 4.45
C PHE A 64 -0.10 -1.07 5.91
N ARG A 65 1.21 -1.20 6.11
CA ARG A 65 1.80 -1.28 7.44
C ARG A 65 1.49 -0.03 8.28
N ILE A 66 1.74 1.18 7.78
CA ILE A 66 1.45 2.41 8.56
C ILE A 66 -0.04 2.58 8.86
N ARG A 67 -0.92 2.15 7.95
CA ARG A 67 -2.37 2.28 8.12
C ARG A 67 -2.94 1.23 9.06
N PHE A 68 -2.32 0.06 9.17
CA PHE A 68 -2.70 -1.02 10.10
C PHE A 68 -1.98 -0.99 11.45
N LEU A 69 -0.82 -0.34 11.57
CA LEU A 69 -0.10 -0.19 12.83
C LEU A 69 -0.97 0.31 14.01
N PRO A 70 -1.86 1.31 13.86
CA PRO A 70 -2.71 1.73 14.97
C PRO A 70 -3.76 0.67 15.39
N LEU A 71 -4.11 -0.27 14.51
CA LEU A 71 -5.08 -1.33 14.82
C LEU A 71 -4.47 -2.53 15.57
N LEU A 72 -3.16 -2.75 15.41
CA LEU A 72 -2.45 -3.83 16.11
C LEU A 72 -2.04 -3.43 17.54
N ASN A 73 -1.82 -2.13 17.79
CA ASN A 73 -1.41 -1.63 19.11
C ASN A 73 -2.56 -1.57 20.15
N GLN A 74 -3.82 -1.78 19.74
CA GLN A 74 -4.96 -1.81 20.66
C GLN A 74 -5.31 -3.22 21.17
N LYS A 75 -4.53 -4.24 20.82
CA LYS A 75 -4.79 -5.65 21.20
C LYS A 75 -3.77 -6.21 22.20
N VAL A 76 -3.24 -5.36 23.07
CA VAL A 76 -2.41 -5.77 24.21
C VAL A 76 -2.93 -5.07 25.46
N ILE A 77 -3.95 -5.68 26.06
CA ILE A 77 -4.26 -5.64 27.49
C ILE A 77 -4.22 -7.10 27.93
#